data_AF-A0A6C0JVI2-F1
#
_entry.id   AF-A0A6C0JVI2-F1
#
_cell.length_a   1.000
_cell.length_b   1.000
_cell.length_c   1.000
_cell.angle_alpha   90.00
_cell.angle_beta   90.00
_cell.angle_gamma   90.00
#
_symmetry.space_group_name_H-M   'P 1'
#
loop_
_entity.id
_entity.type
_entity.pdbx_description
1 polymer ?
#
loop_
_entity_poly.entity_id
_entity_poly.type
_entity_poly.pdbx_seq_one_letter_code
_entity_poly.pdbx_strand_id
1 'polypeptide(L)'
;MKISRFNIIALIDNQGGLSKDGRIPFYFKSWRDLFGNKTIGSNKNNAVVMGRKTFENILESKPLPNRQNFIISESYDQKDHNDIVVYKSILQCLAGIENRGHSKKYDEVWIIGGGRMFRECYKKLLCYCNKIVLGIIKTDGYECDDRFPYSELKKSNIENKIELKTPDYELSVYHPKIEHQEENYINLLKSIIEKNEKYFETDGNERIEYLRLQNQTLSFVLTDEFPIITTRMINFKEYVSSVFCDDIGNMEFSNDTLGFRLKCDKMFTGSKNYGSSDEIKFVSDDCDKLNEIVSYLINNNDIILNVSRNVNLNPFYIPFFIRLSVSTSKKYLDTSVSCNQMEMFKHFPIYLSYISLFSSCVAYLLNVKPRKLFFYFSDSLINIKYIKFVNKQIENDPKPFPVLLIKNTAETKNLSDFTVENFDLLRYESWQNMVFETHCS
;
A
#
# COMPACT_ATOMS: atom_id res chain seq x y z
N MET A 1 -11.11 0.86 13.19
CA MET A 1 -10.69 -0.56 13.06
C MET A 1 -9.19 -0.63 13.16
N LYS A 2 -8.65 -1.54 13.95
CA LYS A 2 -7.22 -1.59 14.27
C LYS A 2 -6.54 -2.87 13.79
N ILE A 3 -5.24 -2.84 13.60
CA ILE A 3 -4.43 -4.04 13.32
C ILE A 3 -3.56 -4.30 14.55
N SER A 4 -3.63 -5.53 15.08
CA SER A 4 -2.87 -5.84 16.29
C SER A 4 -1.38 -5.68 16.05
N ARG A 5 -0.73 -4.94 16.94
CA ARG A 5 0.73 -4.83 16.97
C ARG A 5 1.29 -6.18 17.41
N PHE A 6 2.36 -6.62 16.77
CA PHE A 6 2.93 -7.94 17.03
C PHE A 6 4.45 -7.91 17.18
N ASN A 7 4.96 -9.01 17.71
CA ASN A 7 6.37 -9.31 17.81
C ASN A 7 6.69 -10.54 16.98
N ILE A 8 7.92 -10.67 16.51
CA ILE A 8 8.42 -11.90 15.85
C ILE A 8 9.45 -12.56 16.78
N ILE A 9 9.44 -13.89 16.85
CA ILE A 9 10.50 -14.66 17.50
C ILE A 9 10.89 -15.88 16.67
N ALA A 10 12.17 -16.06 16.40
CA ALA A 10 12.69 -17.20 15.64
C ALA A 10 14.14 -17.54 16.02
N LEU A 11 14.50 -18.82 15.88
CA LEU A 11 15.88 -19.31 15.93
C LEU A 11 16.28 -19.73 14.53
N ILE A 12 17.41 -19.22 14.05
CA ILE A 12 17.88 -19.39 12.68
C ILE A 12 19.37 -19.73 12.62
N ASP A 13 19.79 -20.44 11.59
CA ASP A 13 21.21 -20.48 11.20
C ASP A 13 21.68 -19.13 10.61
N ASN A 14 22.97 -19.02 10.31
CA ASN A 14 23.55 -17.79 9.76
C ASN A 14 23.06 -17.42 8.34
N GLN A 15 22.42 -18.36 7.62
CA GLN A 15 21.77 -18.21 6.33
C GLN A 15 20.24 -18.10 6.44
N GLY A 16 19.70 -17.91 7.66
CA GLY A 16 18.27 -17.78 7.91
C GLY A 16 17.49 -19.10 7.92
N GLY A 17 18.13 -20.27 7.92
CA GLY A 17 17.50 -21.58 7.97
C GLY A 17 16.71 -21.83 9.25
N LEU A 18 15.47 -22.32 9.12
CA LEU A 18 14.51 -22.56 10.21
C LEU A 18 14.25 -24.06 10.44
N SER A 19 14.00 -24.78 9.36
CA SER A 19 13.56 -26.17 9.40
C SER A 19 13.99 -26.93 8.15
N LYS A 20 13.93 -28.27 8.25
CA LYS A 20 14.12 -29.23 7.16
C LYS A 20 13.04 -30.30 7.25
N ASP A 21 12.35 -30.57 6.15
CA ASP A 21 11.29 -31.58 6.07
C ASP A 21 10.24 -31.43 7.19
N GLY A 22 9.92 -30.18 7.54
CA GLY A 22 8.95 -29.84 8.58
C GLY A 22 9.43 -30.00 10.03
N ARG A 23 10.71 -30.25 10.28
CA ARG A 23 11.31 -30.41 11.61
C ARG A 23 12.41 -29.39 11.85
N ILE A 24 12.63 -29.02 13.12
CA ILE A 24 13.74 -28.14 13.50
C ILE A 24 15.00 -28.99 13.65
N PRO A 25 16.08 -28.74 12.87
CA PRO A 25 17.28 -29.59 12.86
C PRO A 25 18.23 -29.33 14.04
N PHE A 26 17.91 -28.36 14.89
CA PHE A 26 18.72 -27.95 16.04
C PHE A 26 17.87 -27.85 17.31
N TYR A 27 18.50 -28.09 18.47
CA TYR A 27 17.85 -27.99 19.77
C TYR A 27 18.78 -27.38 20.81
N PHE A 28 18.34 -26.27 21.42
CA PHE A 28 19.03 -25.65 22.55
C PHE A 28 18.02 -25.43 23.68
N LYS A 29 18.29 -26.02 24.86
CA LYS A 29 17.41 -25.88 26.02
C LYS A 29 17.24 -24.41 26.42
N SER A 30 18.34 -23.65 26.42
CA SER A 30 18.37 -22.20 26.71
C SER A 30 17.44 -21.42 25.78
N TRP A 31 17.41 -21.74 24.48
CA TRP A 31 16.48 -21.14 23.53
C TRP A 31 15.02 -21.52 23.83
N ARG A 32 14.75 -22.82 24.09
CA ARG A 32 13.40 -23.30 24.43
C ARG A 32 12.82 -22.56 25.64
N ASP A 33 13.63 -22.41 26.70
CA ASP A 33 13.23 -21.71 27.92
C ASP A 33 12.98 -20.22 27.65
N LEU A 34 13.86 -19.56 26.88
CA LEU A 34 13.69 -18.17 26.46
C LEU A 34 12.43 -17.96 25.62
N PHE A 35 12.20 -18.82 24.62
CA PHE A 35 11.01 -18.79 23.77
C PHE A 35 9.75 -18.95 24.62
N GLY A 36 9.73 -19.92 25.53
CA GLY A 36 8.64 -20.14 26.46
C GLY A 36 8.34 -18.91 27.31
N ASN A 37 9.36 -18.36 27.98
CA ASN A 37 9.19 -17.21 28.85
C ASN A 37 8.67 -15.97 28.10
N LYS A 38 9.23 -15.65 26.93
CA LYS A 38 8.80 -14.49 26.13
C LYS A 38 7.38 -14.66 25.60
N THR A 39 7.09 -15.83 25.02
CA THR A 39 5.79 -16.02 24.35
C THR A 39 4.66 -16.32 25.33
N ILE A 40 4.91 -16.86 26.53
CA ILE A 40 3.87 -17.03 27.58
C ILE A 40 3.54 -15.67 28.22
N GLY A 41 4.56 -14.86 28.47
CA GLY A 41 4.42 -13.58 29.17
C GLY A 41 4.13 -13.76 30.66
N SER A 42 4.37 -12.70 31.45
CA SER A 42 4.27 -12.74 32.91
C SER A 42 2.86 -13.09 33.40
N ASN A 43 1.82 -12.61 32.72
CA ASN A 43 0.42 -12.86 33.09
C ASN A 43 -0.18 -14.10 32.41
N LYS A 44 0.62 -14.89 31.65
CA LYS A 44 0.14 -16.05 30.88
C LYS A 44 -1.03 -15.69 29.96
N ASN A 45 -0.98 -14.49 29.38
CA ASN A 45 -2.05 -13.87 28.59
C ASN A 45 -1.56 -13.44 27.20
N ASN A 46 -0.43 -13.96 26.75
CA ASN A 46 0.05 -13.70 25.39
C ASN A 46 -0.68 -14.59 24.37
N ALA A 47 -0.63 -14.15 23.12
CA ALA A 47 -1.09 -14.90 21.95
C ALA A 47 0.09 -15.30 21.06
N VAL A 48 -0.01 -16.47 20.42
CA VAL A 48 0.92 -16.92 19.38
C VAL A 48 0.17 -17.15 18.07
N VAL A 49 0.77 -16.72 16.97
CA VAL A 49 0.26 -16.91 15.61
C VAL A 49 1.27 -17.74 14.83
N MET A 50 0.80 -18.79 14.16
CA MET A 50 1.64 -19.68 13.37
C MET A 50 0.94 -20.20 12.12
N GLY A 51 1.72 -20.66 11.15
CA GLY A 51 1.19 -21.34 9.97
C GLY A 51 0.79 -22.79 10.27
N ARG A 52 -0.17 -23.33 9.50
CA ARG A 52 -0.65 -24.72 9.62
C ARG A 52 0.47 -25.77 9.72
N LYS A 53 1.47 -25.72 8.82
CA LYS A 53 2.59 -26.69 8.80
C LYS A 53 3.44 -26.64 10.08
N THR A 54 3.61 -25.46 10.68
CA THR A 54 4.31 -25.33 11.96
C THR A 54 3.53 -26.00 13.07
N PHE A 55 2.20 -25.81 13.09
CA PHE A 55 1.33 -26.47 14.06
C PHE A 55 1.32 -28.00 13.87
N GLU A 56 1.12 -28.48 12.64
CA GLU A 56 1.04 -29.92 12.33
C GLU A 56 2.38 -30.64 12.56
N ASN A 57 3.48 -30.11 12.00
CA ASN A 57 4.74 -30.85 11.92
C ASN A 57 5.68 -30.61 13.10
N ILE A 58 5.75 -29.36 13.59
CA ILE A 58 6.68 -28.99 14.67
C ILE A 58 6.03 -29.17 16.03
N LEU A 59 4.73 -28.84 16.15
CA LEU A 59 4.00 -28.99 17.41
C LEU A 59 3.16 -30.27 17.48
N GLU A 60 3.18 -31.12 16.45
CA GLU A 60 2.39 -32.37 16.40
C GLU A 60 0.90 -32.13 16.66
N SER A 61 0.37 -31.01 16.16
CA SER A 61 -1.00 -30.55 16.40
C SER A 61 -1.36 -30.32 17.88
N LYS A 62 -0.37 -30.08 18.75
CA LYS A 62 -0.57 -29.75 20.17
C LYS A 62 -0.43 -28.24 20.38
N PRO A 63 -1.49 -27.54 20.82
CA PRO A 63 -1.41 -26.12 21.13
C PRO A 63 -0.37 -25.84 22.22
N LEU A 64 0.32 -24.71 22.12
CA LEU A 64 1.26 -24.29 23.15
C LEU A 64 0.49 -23.88 24.42
N PRO A 65 0.79 -24.46 25.59
CA PRO A 65 0.02 -24.19 26.81
C PRO A 65 0.24 -22.76 27.31
N ASN A 66 -0.73 -22.27 28.09
CA ASN A 66 -0.73 -20.96 28.76
C ASN A 66 -0.70 -19.74 27.82
N ARG A 67 -1.14 -19.92 26.57
CA ARG A 67 -1.22 -18.90 25.52
C ARG A 67 -2.41 -19.19 24.61
N GLN A 68 -2.96 -18.16 23.99
CA GLN A 68 -3.89 -18.37 22.88
C GLN A 68 -3.13 -18.76 21.62
N ASN A 69 -3.55 -19.83 20.95
CA ASN A 69 -2.95 -20.29 19.70
C ASN A 69 -3.85 -19.91 18.52
N PHE A 70 -3.29 -19.15 17.58
CA PHE A 70 -3.91 -18.76 16.32
C PHE A 70 -3.21 -19.43 15.14
N ILE A 71 -3.97 -20.13 14.31
CA ILE A 71 -3.44 -20.88 13.17
C ILE A 71 -3.89 -20.23 11.86
N ILE A 72 -2.92 -19.91 11.00
CA ILE A 72 -3.19 -19.41 9.65
C ILE A 72 -3.26 -20.60 8.69
N SER A 73 -4.44 -20.82 8.11
CA SER A 73 -4.70 -21.95 7.22
C SER A 73 -5.89 -21.68 6.31
N GLU A 74 -5.72 -21.92 5.01
CA GLU A 74 -6.82 -21.92 4.05
C GLU A 74 -7.70 -23.18 4.19
N SER A 75 -7.08 -24.31 4.57
CA SER A 75 -7.72 -25.64 4.59
C SER A 75 -8.44 -25.98 5.91
N TYR A 76 -8.05 -25.38 7.03
CA TYR A 76 -8.72 -25.62 8.31
C TYR A 76 -10.00 -24.81 8.41
N ASP A 77 -11.03 -25.39 9.00
CA ASP A 77 -12.27 -24.71 9.40
C ASP A 77 -12.32 -24.61 10.93
N GLN A 78 -12.79 -23.48 11.46
CA GLN A 78 -12.85 -23.26 12.91
C GLN A 78 -13.71 -24.32 13.61
N LYS A 79 -14.75 -24.83 12.95
CA LYS A 79 -15.68 -25.82 13.54
C LYS A 79 -15.02 -27.16 13.90
N ASP A 80 -13.90 -27.47 13.26
CA ASP A 80 -13.19 -28.75 13.44
C ASP A 80 -12.14 -28.67 14.57
N HIS A 81 -12.01 -27.49 15.20
CA HIS A 81 -10.97 -27.24 16.19
C HIS A 81 -11.49 -26.41 17.38
N ASN A 82 -11.45 -26.99 18.58
CA ASN A 82 -11.92 -26.33 19.79
C ASN A 82 -10.81 -25.59 20.56
N ASP A 83 -9.55 -26.06 20.45
CA ASP A 83 -8.45 -25.58 21.30
C ASP A 83 -7.55 -24.52 20.61
N ILE A 84 -7.86 -24.18 19.36
CA ILE A 84 -7.16 -23.19 18.55
C ILE A 84 -8.15 -22.27 17.85
N VAL A 85 -7.67 -21.10 17.43
CA VAL A 85 -8.46 -20.17 16.59
C VAL A 85 -7.88 -20.13 15.18
N VAL A 86 -8.70 -20.34 14.17
CA VAL A 86 -8.28 -20.44 12.77
C VAL A 86 -8.62 -19.16 12.02
N TYR A 87 -7.65 -18.64 11.26
CA TYR A 87 -7.83 -17.54 10.30
C TYR A 87 -7.28 -17.91 8.93
N LYS A 88 -7.80 -17.29 7.87
CA LYS A 88 -7.39 -17.55 6.49
C LYS A 88 -6.13 -16.78 6.08
N SER A 89 -5.88 -15.63 6.70
CA SER A 89 -4.66 -14.84 6.51
C SER A 89 -4.18 -14.23 7.83
N ILE A 90 -2.88 -13.90 7.90
CA ILE A 90 -2.31 -13.22 9.06
C ILE A 90 -2.94 -11.84 9.27
N LEU A 91 -3.23 -11.10 8.20
CA LEU A 91 -3.87 -9.79 8.29
C LEU A 91 -5.27 -9.91 8.92
N GLN A 92 -6.07 -10.89 8.49
CA GLN A 92 -7.37 -11.17 9.11
C GLN A 92 -7.24 -11.58 10.58
N CYS A 93 -6.21 -12.35 10.93
CA CYS A 93 -5.93 -12.72 12.32
C CYS A 93 -5.61 -11.50 13.18
N LEU A 94 -4.67 -10.65 12.76
CA LEU A 94 -4.28 -9.44 13.50
C LEU A 94 -5.42 -8.43 13.59
N ALA A 95 -6.21 -8.25 12.53
CA ALA A 95 -7.43 -7.47 12.58
C ALA A 95 -8.48 -8.11 13.52
N GLY A 96 -8.64 -9.43 13.48
CA GLY A 96 -9.58 -10.16 14.32
C GLY A 96 -9.25 -10.04 15.81
N ILE A 97 -7.95 -10.04 16.16
CA ILE A 97 -7.47 -9.86 17.53
C ILE A 97 -7.88 -8.50 18.12
N GLU A 98 -7.77 -7.41 17.35
CA GLU A 98 -8.13 -6.07 17.86
C GLU A 98 -9.63 -5.77 17.79
N ASN A 99 -10.32 -6.25 16.75
CA ASN A 99 -11.66 -5.75 16.43
C ASN A 99 -12.80 -6.71 16.78
N ARG A 100 -12.55 -8.00 17.02
CA ARG A 100 -13.60 -8.86 17.54
C ARG A 100 -13.77 -8.58 19.02
N GLY A 101 -15.02 -8.53 19.48
CA GLY A 101 -15.41 -8.38 20.89
C GLY A 101 -15.01 -9.56 21.79
N HIS A 102 -13.85 -10.19 21.55
CA HIS A 102 -13.19 -10.96 22.58
C HIS A 102 -12.92 -9.98 23.73
N SER A 103 -13.60 -10.21 24.85
CA SER A 103 -13.39 -9.51 26.13
C SER A 103 -11.94 -9.61 26.63
N LYS A 104 -11.11 -10.42 25.97
CA LYS A 104 -9.73 -10.72 26.35
C LYS A 104 -8.76 -10.00 25.41
N LYS A 105 -8.24 -8.88 25.90
CA LYS A 105 -7.05 -8.21 25.35
C LYS A 105 -5.82 -9.05 25.69
N TYR A 106 -5.01 -9.38 24.70
CA TYR A 106 -3.73 -10.07 24.93
C TYR A 106 -2.64 -9.06 25.29
N ASP A 107 -1.69 -9.46 26.14
CA ASP A 107 -0.59 -8.56 26.55
C ASP A 107 0.40 -8.36 25.39
N GLU A 108 0.79 -9.43 24.72
CA GLU A 108 1.58 -9.41 23.49
C GLU A 108 1.10 -10.48 22.49
N VAL A 109 1.20 -10.15 21.20
CA VAL A 109 0.99 -11.09 20.08
C VAL A 109 2.32 -11.47 19.47
N TRP A 110 2.61 -12.77 19.36
CA TRP A 110 3.87 -13.30 18.86
C TRP A 110 3.67 -14.12 17.58
N ILE A 111 4.29 -13.70 16.49
CA ILE A 111 4.41 -14.50 15.26
C ILE A 111 5.59 -15.46 15.44
N ILE A 112 5.31 -16.76 15.39
CA ILE A 112 6.31 -17.82 15.71
C ILE A 112 6.70 -18.69 14.51
N GLY A 113 6.23 -18.35 13.30
CA GLY A 113 6.62 -19.00 12.04
C GLY A 113 5.55 -19.92 11.44
N GLY A 114 5.79 -20.56 10.29
CA GLY A 114 7.09 -20.73 9.62
C GLY A 114 7.51 -19.65 8.63
N GLY A 115 8.50 -19.97 7.79
CA GLY A 115 9.21 -19.03 6.94
C GLY A 115 8.32 -18.33 5.91
N ARG A 116 7.29 -18.98 5.35
CA ARG A 116 6.30 -18.29 4.48
C ARG A 116 5.66 -17.11 5.23
N MET A 117 5.24 -17.31 6.47
CA MET A 117 4.60 -16.28 7.26
C MET A 117 5.60 -15.19 7.67
N PHE A 118 6.82 -15.56 8.07
CA PHE A 118 7.86 -14.55 8.34
C PHE A 118 8.18 -13.68 7.12
N ARG A 119 8.24 -14.26 5.92
CA ARG A 119 8.43 -13.50 4.67
C ARG A 119 7.25 -12.57 4.39
N GLU A 120 6.02 -13.00 4.68
CA GLU A 120 4.83 -12.15 4.55
C GLU A 120 4.87 -10.98 5.54
N CYS A 121 5.16 -11.23 6.82
CA CYS A 121 5.34 -10.19 7.83
C CYS A 121 6.40 -9.17 7.42
N TYR A 122 7.58 -9.66 7.02
CA TYR A 122 8.70 -8.82 6.62
C TYR A 122 8.36 -7.91 5.43
N LYS A 123 7.66 -8.44 4.43
CA LYS A 123 7.35 -7.67 3.22
C LYS A 123 6.19 -6.69 3.39
N LYS A 124 5.23 -6.98 4.27
CA LYS A 124 3.93 -6.28 4.25
C LYS A 124 3.49 -5.69 5.58
N LEU A 125 4.01 -6.18 6.70
CA LEU A 125 3.44 -5.90 8.03
C LEU A 125 4.47 -5.38 9.02
N LEU A 126 5.70 -5.05 8.59
CA LEU A 126 6.70 -4.49 9.49
C LEU A 126 6.27 -3.17 10.12
N CYS A 127 5.38 -2.41 9.49
CA CYS A 127 4.81 -1.20 10.08
C CYS A 127 3.98 -1.48 11.35
N TYR A 128 3.52 -2.72 11.55
CA TYR A 128 2.82 -3.20 12.75
C TYR A 128 3.72 -4.04 13.68
N CYS A 129 4.96 -4.31 13.29
CA CYS A 129 5.90 -5.11 14.06
C CYS A 129 6.65 -4.24 15.08
N ASN A 130 6.45 -4.50 16.38
CA ASN A 130 7.14 -3.79 17.45
C ASN A 130 8.62 -4.19 17.53
N LYS A 131 8.89 -5.50 17.54
CA LYS A 131 10.26 -6.04 17.62
C LYS A 131 10.37 -7.42 16.97
N ILE A 132 11.57 -7.75 16.48
CA ILE A 132 11.95 -9.08 15.98
C ILE A 132 13.06 -9.62 16.87
N VAL A 133 12.79 -10.71 17.58
CA VAL A 133 13.73 -11.40 18.46
C VAL A 133 14.31 -12.61 17.71
N LEU A 134 15.57 -12.50 17.28
CA LEU A 134 16.24 -13.55 16.52
C LEU A 134 17.38 -14.17 17.32
N GLY A 135 17.31 -15.48 17.54
CA GLY A 135 18.47 -16.28 17.91
C GLY A 135 19.23 -16.68 16.64
N ILE A 136 20.50 -16.32 16.53
CA ILE A 136 21.35 -16.63 15.39
C ILE A 136 22.38 -17.67 15.83
N ILE A 137 22.25 -18.89 15.33
CA ILE A 137 23.11 -20.02 15.66
C ILE A 137 24.52 -19.76 15.13
N LYS A 138 25.53 -20.09 15.95
CA LYS A 138 26.95 -19.91 15.60
C LYS A 138 27.53 -21.09 14.83
N THR A 139 26.95 -22.27 14.99
CA THR A 139 27.36 -23.51 14.32
C THR A 139 26.79 -23.59 12.90
N ASP A 140 27.65 -23.89 11.94
CA ASP A 140 27.29 -24.14 10.55
C ASP A 140 26.91 -25.62 10.30
N GLY A 141 26.38 -25.91 9.11
CA GLY A 141 26.17 -27.29 8.63
C GLY A 141 24.76 -27.86 8.79
N TYR A 142 23.79 -27.04 9.22
CA TYR A 142 22.38 -27.45 9.19
C TYR A 142 21.80 -27.32 7.78
N GLU A 143 21.28 -28.41 7.24
CA GLU A 143 20.46 -28.33 6.03
C GLU A 143 19.08 -27.79 6.40
N CYS A 144 18.64 -26.72 5.72
CA CYS A 144 17.31 -26.14 5.90
C CYS A 144 16.64 -25.85 4.55
N ASP A 145 15.36 -26.19 4.43
CA ASP A 145 14.51 -25.93 3.25
C ASP A 145 13.52 -24.77 3.45
N ASP A 146 13.22 -24.41 4.71
CA ASP A 146 12.46 -23.21 5.05
C ASP A 146 13.35 -22.18 5.73
N ARG A 147 13.14 -20.91 5.37
CA ARG A 147 14.03 -19.81 5.74
C ARG A 147 13.30 -18.55 6.16
N PHE A 148 13.85 -17.91 7.19
CA PHE A 148 13.58 -16.53 7.56
C PHE A 148 14.25 -15.58 6.54
N PRO A 149 13.65 -14.42 6.20
CA PRO A 149 14.26 -13.41 5.31
C PRO A 149 15.41 -12.65 5.99
N TYR A 150 16.42 -13.38 6.48
CA TYR A 150 17.49 -12.81 7.31
C TYR A 150 18.46 -11.97 6.49
N SER A 151 18.71 -12.37 5.24
CA SER A 151 19.59 -11.63 4.33
C SER A 151 19.04 -10.24 4.01
N GLU A 152 17.72 -10.15 3.84
CA GLU A 152 17.00 -8.91 3.58
C GLU A 152 16.93 -8.07 4.85
N LEU A 153 16.63 -8.67 6.00
CA LEU A 153 16.65 -7.97 7.29
C LEU A 153 18.03 -7.36 7.59
N LYS A 154 19.13 -8.07 7.31
CA LYS A 154 20.50 -7.53 7.46
C LYS A 154 20.79 -6.36 6.52
N LYS A 155 20.22 -6.37 5.32
CA LYS A 155 20.38 -5.28 4.33
C LYS A 155 19.46 -4.10 4.61
N SER A 156 18.39 -4.30 5.39
CA SER A 156 17.52 -3.22 5.84
C SER A 156 18.24 -2.40 6.90
N ASN A 157 18.11 -1.07 6.85
CA ASN A 157 18.68 -0.15 7.84
C ASN A 157 17.91 -0.17 9.19
N ILE A 158 17.41 -1.34 9.59
CA ILE A 158 16.65 -1.51 10.83
C ILE A 158 17.63 -1.64 11.98
N GLU A 159 17.49 -0.76 12.97
CA GLU A 159 18.29 -0.77 14.19
C GLU A 159 18.13 -2.10 14.93
N ASN A 160 19.26 -2.69 15.35
CA ASN A 160 19.28 -3.89 16.16
C ASN A 160 20.24 -3.76 17.35
N LYS A 161 19.94 -4.51 18.41
CA LYS A 161 20.78 -4.65 19.59
C LYS A 161 21.02 -6.12 19.90
N ILE A 162 22.26 -6.48 20.20
CA ILE A 162 22.58 -7.79 20.75
C ILE A 162 22.23 -7.78 22.24
N GLU A 163 21.29 -8.64 22.64
CA GLU A 163 20.82 -8.75 24.04
C GLU A 163 21.57 -9.83 24.82
N LEU A 164 21.98 -10.92 24.15
CA LEU A 164 22.61 -12.07 24.79
C LEU A 164 23.56 -12.77 23.82
N LYS A 165 24.71 -13.22 24.32
CA LYS A 165 25.59 -14.16 23.60
C LYS A 165 25.74 -15.42 24.44
N THR A 166 25.35 -16.57 23.88
CA THR A 166 25.58 -17.90 24.46
C THR A 166 26.69 -18.61 23.67
N PRO A 167 27.20 -19.77 24.12
CA PRO A 167 28.08 -20.59 23.29
C PRO A 167 27.43 -21.01 21.96
N ASP A 168 26.11 -21.24 21.96
CA ASP A 168 25.39 -21.83 20.83
C ASP A 168 24.82 -20.80 19.84
N TYR A 169 24.33 -19.66 20.35
CA TYR A 169 23.68 -18.62 19.55
C TYR A 169 23.87 -17.21 20.11
N GLU A 170 23.70 -16.21 19.24
CA GLU A 170 23.57 -14.79 19.58
C GLU A 170 22.12 -14.33 19.46
N LEU A 171 21.61 -13.63 20.49
CA LEU A 171 20.26 -13.06 20.48
C LEU A 171 20.32 -11.60 20.03
N SER A 172 19.77 -11.32 18.86
CA SER A 172 19.61 -9.97 18.31
C SER A 172 18.15 -9.54 18.32
N VAL A 173 17.88 -8.31 18.76
CA VAL A 173 16.54 -7.71 18.75
C VAL A 173 16.52 -6.52 17.81
N TYR A 174 15.66 -6.57 16.79
CA TYR A 174 15.46 -5.54 15.77
C TYR A 174 14.20 -4.73 16.05
N HIS A 175 14.21 -3.43 15.74
CA HIS A 175 13.07 -2.52 15.91
C HIS A 175 12.73 -1.83 14.58
N PRO A 176 11.82 -2.41 13.77
CA PRO A 176 11.55 -1.91 12.42
C PRO A 176 11.21 -0.41 12.34
N LYS A 177 10.42 0.14 13.27
CA LYS A 177 10.00 1.57 13.28
C LYS A 177 9.60 2.09 11.89
N ILE A 178 8.85 1.27 11.13
CA ILE A 178 8.37 1.62 9.78
C ILE A 178 6.97 2.21 9.90
N GLU A 179 6.71 3.30 9.21
CA GLU A 179 5.37 3.85 9.05
C GLU A 179 4.76 3.37 7.73
N HIS A 180 3.44 3.15 7.72
CA HIS A 180 2.73 2.82 6.49
C HIS A 180 2.58 4.08 5.62
N GLN A 181 2.75 3.97 4.31
CA GLN A 181 2.74 5.13 3.40
C GLN A 181 1.42 5.94 3.44
N GLU A 182 0.29 5.25 3.65
CA GLU A 182 -1.03 5.89 3.82
C GLU A 182 -1.14 6.77 5.07
N GLU A 183 -0.28 6.60 6.09
CA GLU A 183 -0.28 7.46 7.28
C GLU A 183 0.01 8.92 6.93
N ASN A 184 0.78 9.18 5.87
CA ASN A 184 1.01 10.54 5.36
C ASN A 184 -0.32 11.23 5.01
N TYR A 185 -1.22 10.50 4.36
CA TYR A 185 -2.54 11.00 3.99
C TYR A 185 -3.45 11.15 5.22
N ILE A 186 -3.45 10.18 6.14
CA ILE A 186 -4.25 10.22 7.37
C ILE A 186 -3.84 11.39 8.26
N ASN A 187 -2.54 11.61 8.42
CA ASN A 187 -2.01 12.71 9.21
C ASN A 187 -2.36 14.06 8.58
N LEU A 188 -2.33 14.19 7.26
CA LEU A 188 -2.82 15.39 6.58
C LEU A 188 -4.31 15.65 6.86
N LEU A 189 -5.16 14.62 6.81
CA LEU A 189 -6.58 14.76 7.20
C LEU A 189 -6.72 15.26 8.64
N LYS A 190 -5.99 14.67 9.59
CA LYS A 190 -5.98 15.10 11.00
C LYS A 190 -5.54 16.57 11.13
N SER A 191 -4.45 16.96 10.47
CA SER A 191 -3.94 18.33 10.52
C SER A 191 -4.91 19.36 9.95
N ILE A 192 -5.66 19.04 8.89
CA ILE A 192 -6.72 19.93 8.36
C ILE A 192 -7.82 20.14 9.42
N ILE A 193 -8.24 19.06 10.10
CA ILE A 193 -9.27 19.10 11.13
C ILE A 193 -8.79 19.89 12.36
N GLU A 194 -7.58 19.61 12.84
CA GLU A 194 -6.96 20.27 14.00
C GLU A 194 -6.75 21.76 13.75
N LYS A 195 -6.31 22.13 12.54
CA LYS A 195 -6.12 23.52 12.15
C LYS A 195 -7.45 24.29 12.15
N ASN A 196 -8.54 23.63 11.73
CA ASN A 196 -9.90 24.16 11.72
C ASN A 196 -10.05 25.53 11.03
N GLU A 197 -9.28 25.76 9.97
CA GLU A 197 -9.35 26.98 9.18
C GLU A 197 -10.47 26.86 8.15
N LYS A 198 -11.43 27.79 8.17
CA LYS A 198 -12.58 27.77 7.26
C LYS A 198 -12.25 28.39 5.91
N TYR A 199 -12.73 27.74 4.85
CA TYR A 199 -12.68 28.23 3.48
C TYR A 199 -14.07 28.08 2.84
N PHE A 200 -14.43 29.01 1.96
CA PHE A 200 -15.75 29.04 1.35
C PHE A 200 -15.65 29.19 -0.16
N GLU A 201 -16.41 28.38 -0.88
CA GLU A 201 -16.63 28.52 -2.32
C GLU A 201 -18.10 28.78 -2.58
N THR A 202 -18.40 29.32 -3.77
CA THR A 202 -19.77 29.49 -4.26
C THR A 202 -19.92 28.69 -5.54
N ASP A 203 -20.89 27.78 -5.56
CA ASP A 203 -21.30 27.02 -6.74
C ASP A 203 -22.75 27.41 -7.08
N GLY A 204 -22.90 28.26 -8.10
CA GLY A 204 -24.16 28.93 -8.40
C GLY A 204 -24.68 29.75 -7.21
N ASN A 205 -25.75 29.27 -6.57
CA ASN A 205 -26.36 29.90 -5.39
C ASN A 205 -26.02 29.18 -4.07
N GLU A 206 -25.33 28.02 -4.12
CA GLU A 206 -24.92 27.31 -2.91
C GLU A 206 -23.57 27.80 -2.41
N ARG A 207 -23.51 28.09 -1.11
CA ARG A 207 -22.25 28.34 -0.41
C ARG A 207 -21.73 27.02 0.15
N ILE A 208 -20.58 26.59 -0.33
CA ILE A 208 -19.93 25.36 0.12
C ILE A 208 -18.86 25.74 1.16
N GLU A 209 -18.89 25.06 2.30
CA GLU A 209 -17.94 25.27 3.40
C GLU A 209 -16.94 24.11 3.52
N TYR A 210 -15.67 24.47 3.65
CA TYR A 210 -14.55 23.56 3.78
C TYR A 210 -13.70 23.91 5.01
N LEU A 211 -13.03 22.90 5.56
CA LEU A 211 -11.79 23.08 6.33
C LEU A 211 -10.61 23.05 5.38
N ARG A 212 -9.58 23.87 5.64
CA ARG A 212 -8.45 24.07 4.74
C ARG A 212 -7.11 23.95 5.46
N LEU A 213 -6.14 23.38 4.75
CA LEU A 213 -4.72 23.50 5.08
C LEU A 213 -3.91 23.74 3.80
N GLN A 214 -3.03 24.73 3.82
CA GLN A 214 -2.32 25.18 2.61
C GLN A 214 -0.94 24.57 2.47
N ASN A 215 -0.42 24.53 1.23
CA ASN A 215 0.95 24.17 0.87
C ASN A 215 1.38 22.79 1.40
N GLN A 216 0.57 21.78 1.09
CA GLN A 216 0.78 20.42 1.57
C GLN A 216 1.40 19.55 0.48
N THR A 217 2.13 18.52 0.91
CA THR A 217 2.75 17.55 0.01
C THR A 217 2.50 16.14 0.52
N LEU A 218 2.18 15.23 -0.41
CA LEU A 218 2.14 13.80 -0.14
C LEU A 218 3.12 13.07 -1.05
N SER A 219 3.71 11.99 -0.57
CA SER A 219 4.63 11.17 -1.34
C SER A 219 4.39 9.69 -1.13
N PHE A 220 4.54 8.92 -2.21
CA PHE A 220 4.34 7.48 -2.25
C PHE A 220 5.43 6.81 -3.09
N VAL A 221 5.78 5.58 -2.73
CA VAL A 221 6.70 4.69 -3.42
C VAL A 221 5.90 3.63 -4.16
N LEU A 222 6.15 3.49 -5.46
CA LEU A 222 5.38 2.65 -6.38
C LEU A 222 6.12 1.37 -6.81
N THR A 223 7.36 1.17 -6.32
CA THR A 223 8.25 0.12 -6.85
C THR A 223 7.74 -1.30 -6.64
N ASP A 224 7.15 -1.57 -5.47
CA ASP A 224 6.72 -2.90 -5.04
C ASP A 224 5.24 -2.98 -4.64
N GLU A 225 4.60 -1.83 -4.47
CA GLU A 225 3.22 -1.69 -4.01
C GLU A 225 2.48 -0.64 -4.85
N PHE A 226 1.17 -0.79 -4.95
CA PHE A 226 0.29 0.14 -5.65
C PHE A 226 -0.45 1.01 -4.63
N PRO A 227 -0.15 2.33 -4.55
CA PRO A 227 -0.82 3.22 -3.62
C PRO A 227 -2.31 3.36 -3.94
N ILE A 228 -3.14 2.80 -3.06
CA ILE A 228 -4.59 2.94 -3.06
C ILE A 228 -5.06 2.92 -1.61
N ILE A 229 -5.89 3.89 -1.23
CA ILE A 229 -6.38 4.03 0.14
C ILE A 229 -7.06 2.72 0.59
N THR A 230 -6.71 2.28 1.78
CA THR A 230 -7.20 1.03 2.40
C THR A 230 -7.98 1.27 3.69
N THR A 231 -7.84 2.46 4.30
CA THR A 231 -8.65 2.92 5.43
C THR A 231 -10.14 3.01 5.11
N ARG A 232 -10.49 3.02 3.82
CA ARG A 232 -11.85 2.83 3.28
C ARG A 232 -11.76 2.09 1.94
N MET A 233 -12.88 1.52 1.49
CA MET A 233 -12.97 0.89 0.18
C MET A 233 -12.90 1.94 -0.94
N ILE A 234 -12.07 1.65 -1.94
CA ILE A 234 -12.00 2.36 -3.23
C ILE A 234 -12.30 1.34 -4.32
N ASN A 235 -13.32 1.59 -5.14
CA ASN A 235 -13.71 0.68 -6.21
C ASN A 235 -12.71 0.80 -7.36
N PHE A 236 -11.65 0.00 -7.34
CA PHE A 236 -10.60 0.09 -8.34
C PHE A 236 -11.10 -0.35 -9.72
N LYS A 237 -11.65 -1.57 -9.84
CA LYS A 237 -11.94 -2.18 -11.14
C LYS A 237 -13.11 -1.50 -11.87
N GLU A 238 -14.23 -1.28 -11.17
CA GLU A 238 -15.44 -0.75 -11.81
C GLU A 238 -15.41 0.77 -11.95
N TYR A 239 -14.55 1.46 -11.20
CA TYR A 239 -14.52 2.93 -11.20
C TYR A 239 -13.15 3.48 -11.61
N VAL A 240 -12.08 3.27 -10.83
CA VAL A 240 -10.77 3.88 -11.13
C VAL A 240 -10.24 3.48 -12.51
N SER A 241 -10.15 2.18 -12.79
CA SER A 241 -9.65 1.70 -14.10
C SER A 241 -10.62 1.99 -15.23
N SER A 242 -11.93 1.97 -14.98
CA SER A 242 -12.93 2.31 -16.00
C SER A 242 -12.81 3.77 -16.42
N VAL A 243 -12.74 4.70 -15.45
CA VAL A 243 -12.54 6.13 -15.71
C VAL A 243 -11.19 6.35 -16.39
N PHE A 244 -10.14 5.66 -15.96
CA PHE A 244 -8.82 5.72 -16.60
C PHE A 244 -8.87 5.31 -18.08
N CYS A 245 -9.43 4.15 -18.40
CA CYS A 245 -9.54 3.66 -19.78
C CYS A 245 -10.43 4.55 -20.65
N ASP A 246 -11.52 5.08 -20.09
CA ASP A 246 -12.37 6.03 -20.80
C ASP A 246 -11.66 7.37 -21.05
N ASP A 247 -10.91 7.87 -20.07
CA ASP A 247 -10.15 9.11 -20.19
C ASP A 247 -9.05 8.98 -21.24
N ILE A 248 -8.24 7.91 -21.24
CA ILE A 248 -7.17 7.72 -22.23
C ILE A 248 -7.73 7.45 -23.64
N GLY A 249 -8.89 6.79 -23.75
CA GLY A 249 -9.54 6.56 -25.05
C GLY A 249 -10.09 7.83 -25.71
N ASN A 250 -10.45 8.84 -24.90
CA ASN A 250 -11.08 10.08 -25.35
C ASN A 250 -10.21 11.33 -25.10
N MET A 251 -8.93 11.16 -24.74
CA MET A 251 -8.03 12.26 -24.47
C MET A 251 -7.59 12.91 -25.78
N GLU A 252 -7.89 14.19 -25.93
CA GLU A 252 -7.39 14.99 -27.04
C GLU A 252 -6.29 15.93 -26.57
N PHE A 253 -5.22 16.05 -27.36
CA PHE A 253 -4.16 17.01 -27.08
C PHE A 253 -4.28 18.23 -27.99
N SER A 254 -4.20 19.42 -27.39
CA SER A 254 -4.13 20.68 -28.12
C SER A 254 -2.70 21.23 -28.16
N ASN A 255 -2.39 21.95 -29.24
CA ASN A 255 -1.14 22.70 -29.38
C ASN A 255 -1.24 24.10 -28.74
N ASP A 256 -2.38 24.44 -28.15
CA ASP A 256 -2.70 25.78 -27.70
C ASP A 256 -2.11 25.99 -26.30
N THR A 257 -0.87 26.46 -26.31
CA THR A 257 -0.03 26.74 -25.15
C THR A 257 -0.60 27.84 -24.26
N LEU A 258 -1.08 27.47 -23.07
CA LEU A 258 -1.38 28.41 -21.97
C LEU A 258 -0.65 28.01 -20.67
N GLY A 259 0.63 28.44 -20.59
CA GLY A 259 1.49 28.68 -19.39
C GLY A 259 2.04 27.48 -18.59
N PHE A 260 3.26 27.43 -18.00
CA PHE A 260 4.51 28.23 -18.02
C PHE A 260 5.70 27.25 -18.24
N ARG A 261 6.81 27.74 -18.83
CA ARG A 261 8.05 26.98 -19.15
C ARG A 261 8.83 26.54 -17.90
N LEU A 262 9.33 25.30 -17.90
CA LEU A 262 10.64 24.91 -17.34
C LEU A 262 11.14 23.53 -17.90
N LYS A 263 12.30 23.57 -18.58
CA LYS A 263 13.24 22.48 -18.96
C LYS A 263 12.80 21.34 -19.90
N CYS A 264 11.78 21.51 -20.73
CA CYS A 264 11.68 20.74 -21.97
C CYS A 264 11.00 21.58 -23.08
N ASP A 265 11.32 21.30 -24.34
CA ASP A 265 10.95 22.15 -25.49
C ASP A 265 9.50 21.97 -25.96
N LYS A 266 8.73 21.04 -25.36
CA LYS A 266 7.34 20.75 -25.74
C LYS A 266 6.42 20.69 -24.52
N MET A 267 5.29 21.40 -24.60
CA MET A 267 4.18 21.29 -23.64
C MET A 267 3.04 20.52 -24.31
N PHE A 268 2.50 19.52 -23.62
CA PHE A 268 1.31 18.79 -24.05
C PHE A 268 0.14 19.20 -23.17
N THR A 269 -0.89 19.79 -23.77
CA THR A 269 -2.16 20.09 -23.08
C THR A 269 -3.15 19.01 -23.45
N GLY A 270 -3.60 18.21 -22.48
CA GLY A 270 -4.65 17.21 -22.66
C GLY A 270 -5.99 17.71 -22.14
N SER A 271 -7.03 17.56 -22.95
CA SER A 271 -8.43 17.80 -22.57
C SER A 271 -9.29 16.60 -22.92
N LYS A 272 -10.27 16.30 -22.08
CA LYS A 272 -11.28 15.28 -22.39
C LYS A 272 -12.44 15.90 -23.16
N ASN A 273 -12.74 15.38 -24.35
CA ASN A 273 -13.91 15.79 -25.12
C ASN A 273 -15.15 15.00 -24.71
N TYR A 274 -16.19 15.74 -24.32
CA TYR A 274 -17.53 15.19 -24.19
C TYR A 274 -18.34 15.77 -25.34
N GLY A 275 -18.77 14.94 -26.29
CA GLY A 275 -19.50 15.43 -27.47
C GLY A 275 -20.76 16.20 -27.09
N SER A 276 -20.71 17.53 -27.16
CA SER A 276 -21.87 18.37 -27.41
C SER A 276 -22.04 18.47 -28.92
N SER A 277 -23.27 18.40 -29.40
CA SER A 277 -23.60 18.45 -30.84
C SER A 277 -23.25 19.77 -31.53
N ASP A 278 -22.65 20.74 -30.85
CA ASP A 278 -22.12 21.95 -31.45
C ASP A 278 -20.87 22.35 -30.67
N GLU A 279 -19.69 22.20 -31.30
CA GLU A 279 -18.58 23.17 -31.28
C GLU A 279 -17.30 22.56 -31.89
N ILE A 280 -16.46 23.47 -32.40
CA ILE A 280 -15.54 23.31 -33.53
C ILE A 280 -14.46 22.25 -33.26
N LYS A 281 -14.45 21.21 -34.10
CA LYS A 281 -13.34 20.25 -34.19
C LYS A 281 -12.11 20.95 -34.78
N PHE A 282 -11.08 21.17 -33.96
CA PHE A 282 -9.72 21.16 -34.48
C PHE A 282 -9.27 19.70 -34.60
N VAL A 283 -9.70 19.04 -35.68
CA VAL A 283 -9.05 17.80 -36.14
C VAL A 283 -7.66 18.22 -36.62
N SER A 284 -6.63 18.03 -35.79
CA SER A 284 -5.30 17.84 -36.36
C SER A 284 -5.19 16.36 -36.69
N ASP A 285 -5.12 16.07 -37.98
CA ASP A 285 -5.09 14.75 -38.59
C ASP A 285 -4.13 13.76 -37.89
N ASP A 286 -4.67 12.59 -37.55
CA ASP A 286 -4.02 11.26 -37.56
C ASP A 286 -2.63 11.05 -36.89
N CYS A 287 -2.33 11.73 -35.79
CA CYS A 287 -1.26 11.27 -34.87
C CYS A 287 -1.86 10.81 -33.54
N ASP A 288 -1.55 9.57 -33.14
CA ASP A 288 -1.88 9.04 -31.82
C ASP A 288 -1.04 9.76 -30.75
N LYS A 289 -1.50 10.96 -30.34
CA LYS A 289 -0.74 11.91 -29.51
C LYS A 289 -0.37 11.35 -28.13
N LEU A 290 -1.03 10.28 -27.66
CA LEU A 290 -0.61 9.56 -26.47
C LEU A 290 0.72 8.80 -26.67
N ASN A 291 0.97 8.29 -27.88
CA ASN A 291 2.25 7.68 -28.23
C ASN A 291 3.36 8.72 -28.32
N GLU A 292 3.04 9.98 -28.59
CA GLU A 292 4.01 11.05 -28.53
C GLU A 292 4.57 11.23 -27.12
N ILE A 293 3.80 10.99 -26.05
CA ILE A 293 4.33 11.07 -24.67
C ILE A 293 5.44 10.04 -24.47
N VAL A 294 5.17 8.77 -24.79
CA VAL A 294 6.13 7.68 -24.62
C VAL A 294 7.33 7.87 -25.56
N SER A 295 7.08 8.17 -26.83
CA SER A 295 8.12 8.41 -27.83
C SER A 295 9.00 9.61 -27.48
N TYR A 296 8.40 10.67 -26.93
CA TYR A 296 9.13 11.82 -26.43
C TYR A 296 9.97 11.45 -25.23
N LEU A 297 9.43 10.68 -24.28
CA LEU A 297 10.14 10.22 -23.07
C LEU A 297 11.30 9.25 -23.34
N ILE A 298 11.28 8.54 -24.48
CA ILE A 298 12.40 7.70 -24.92
C ILE A 298 13.63 8.55 -25.25
N ASN A 299 13.39 9.69 -25.91
CA ASN A 299 14.41 10.60 -26.41
C ASN A 299 14.76 11.71 -25.40
N ASN A 300 13.80 12.09 -24.55
CA ASN A 300 13.89 13.15 -23.57
C ASN A 300 13.53 12.57 -22.20
N ASN A 301 14.33 12.85 -21.17
CA ASN A 301 14.10 12.20 -19.87
C ASN A 301 12.98 12.84 -19.04
N ASP A 302 12.27 13.87 -19.54
CA ASP A 302 11.33 14.67 -18.75
C ASP A 302 10.25 15.33 -19.61
N ILE A 303 9.02 15.36 -19.13
CA ILE A 303 7.86 15.98 -19.79
C ILE A 303 6.88 16.50 -18.73
N ILE A 304 6.20 17.61 -19.05
CA ILE A 304 5.10 18.15 -18.25
C ILE A 304 3.83 18.14 -19.10
N LEU A 305 2.77 17.57 -18.54
CA LEU A 305 1.44 17.47 -19.10
C LEU A 305 0.51 18.39 -18.30
N ASN A 306 -0.23 19.26 -18.98
CA ASN A 306 -1.34 19.98 -18.37
C ASN A 306 -2.63 19.23 -18.67
N VAL A 307 -3.35 18.79 -17.64
CA VAL A 307 -4.59 18.02 -17.79
C VAL A 307 -5.76 18.84 -17.27
N SER A 308 -6.73 19.08 -18.14
CA SER A 308 -7.98 19.77 -17.81
C SER A 308 -9.19 18.94 -18.26
N ARG A 309 -10.32 19.10 -17.56
CA ARG A 309 -11.59 18.44 -17.91
C ARG A 309 -12.66 19.50 -18.10
N ASN A 310 -13.53 19.33 -19.08
CA ASN A 310 -14.64 20.24 -19.29
C ASN A 310 -15.62 20.14 -18.10
N VAL A 311 -15.97 21.30 -17.52
CA VAL A 311 -16.53 21.45 -16.16
C VAL A 311 -17.93 20.84 -16.02
N ASN A 312 -18.68 20.72 -17.11
CA ASN A 312 -20.12 20.47 -17.06
C ASN A 312 -20.56 19.01 -16.85
N LEU A 313 -19.64 18.02 -16.80
CA LEU A 313 -20.01 16.60 -16.89
C LEU A 313 -19.34 15.65 -15.88
N ASN A 314 -18.49 16.14 -14.96
CA ASN A 314 -17.76 15.22 -14.08
C ASN A 314 -17.34 15.83 -12.73
N PRO A 315 -17.51 15.14 -11.58
CA PRO A 315 -17.00 15.59 -10.28
C PRO A 315 -15.47 15.72 -10.17
N PHE A 316 -14.69 15.22 -11.14
CA PHE A 316 -13.23 15.33 -11.20
C PHE A 316 -12.74 16.53 -12.01
N TYR A 317 -13.22 17.75 -11.73
CA TYR A 317 -12.95 18.92 -12.58
C TYR A 317 -11.62 19.65 -12.30
N ILE A 318 -10.83 19.21 -11.31
CA ILE A 318 -9.64 19.94 -10.87
C ILE A 318 -8.56 19.83 -11.96
N PRO A 319 -8.12 20.94 -12.57
CA PRO A 319 -6.98 20.93 -13.48
C PRO A 319 -5.70 20.62 -12.70
N PHE A 320 -4.81 19.82 -13.27
CA PHE A 320 -3.55 19.46 -12.66
C PHE A 320 -2.44 19.32 -13.68
N PHE A 321 -1.21 19.54 -13.23
CA PHE A 321 -0.02 19.29 -14.01
C PHE A 321 0.59 17.96 -13.58
N ILE A 322 0.89 17.08 -14.53
CA ILE A 322 1.69 15.87 -14.30
C ILE A 322 3.07 16.10 -14.90
N ARG A 323 4.13 15.94 -14.11
CA ARG A 323 5.49 15.78 -14.61
C ARG A 323 5.89 14.31 -14.55
N LEU A 324 6.44 13.80 -15.64
CA LEU A 324 6.97 12.45 -15.75
C LEU A 324 8.47 12.55 -16.02
N SER A 325 9.29 11.96 -15.16
CA SER A 325 10.75 12.04 -15.25
C SER A 325 11.38 10.66 -15.22
N VAL A 326 12.07 10.28 -16.30
CA VAL A 326 12.85 9.05 -16.41
C VAL A 326 14.21 9.27 -15.75
N SER A 327 14.57 8.39 -14.82
CA SER A 327 15.87 8.44 -14.14
C SER A 327 17.04 8.33 -15.14
N THR A 328 18.18 8.93 -14.81
CA THR A 328 19.40 8.87 -15.65
C THR A 328 19.88 7.45 -15.98
N SER A 329 19.62 6.49 -15.07
CA SER A 329 19.92 5.07 -15.28
C SER A 329 18.94 4.35 -16.22
N LYS A 330 17.88 5.03 -16.66
CA LYS A 330 16.75 4.48 -17.44
C LYS A 330 16.12 3.23 -16.81
N LYS A 331 16.10 3.16 -15.47
CA LYS A 331 15.49 2.05 -14.71
C LYS A 331 14.16 2.43 -14.07
N TYR A 332 13.95 3.72 -13.84
CA TYR A 332 12.84 4.22 -13.05
C TYR A 332 12.13 5.40 -13.71
N LEU A 333 10.82 5.46 -13.49
CA LEU A 333 9.97 6.61 -13.75
C LEU A 333 9.52 7.22 -12.41
N ASP A 334 9.78 8.51 -12.23
CA ASP A 334 9.18 9.30 -11.15
C ASP A 334 8.05 10.16 -11.72
N THR A 335 7.02 10.38 -10.92
CA THR A 335 5.86 11.19 -11.28
C THR A 335 5.61 12.23 -10.20
N SER A 336 5.29 13.46 -10.61
CA SER A 336 4.78 14.46 -9.68
C SER A 336 3.55 15.14 -10.23
N VAL A 337 2.59 15.39 -9.36
CA VAL A 337 1.35 16.08 -9.68
C VAL A 337 1.25 17.35 -8.86
N SER A 338 0.93 18.47 -9.51
CA SER A 338 0.60 19.72 -8.83
C SER A 338 -0.79 20.18 -9.23
N CYS A 339 -1.61 20.50 -8.25
CA CYS A 339 -2.92 21.11 -8.44
C CYS A 339 -3.16 22.20 -7.40
N ASN A 340 -3.93 23.21 -7.75
CA ASN A 340 -4.20 24.33 -6.85
C ASN A 340 -4.97 23.85 -5.62
N GLN A 341 -6.11 23.20 -5.82
CA GLN A 341 -6.97 22.74 -4.73
C GLN A 341 -7.35 21.28 -4.87
N MET A 342 -7.49 20.56 -3.76
CA MET A 342 -7.91 19.16 -3.74
C MET A 342 -8.82 18.87 -2.56
N GLU A 343 -9.98 18.29 -2.82
CA GLU A 343 -10.85 17.74 -1.77
C GLU A 343 -10.27 16.38 -1.34
N MET A 344 -9.76 16.34 -0.11
CA MET A 344 -8.90 15.28 0.38
C MET A 344 -9.67 14.01 0.75
N PHE A 345 -10.94 14.11 1.11
CA PHE A 345 -11.71 12.95 1.53
C PHE A 345 -12.30 12.20 0.34
N LYS A 346 -13.06 12.88 -0.51
CA LYS A 346 -13.80 12.36 -1.66
C LYS A 346 -12.91 12.16 -2.88
N HIS A 347 -12.15 13.17 -3.30
CA HIS A 347 -11.47 13.15 -4.59
C HIS A 347 -10.06 12.56 -4.52
N PHE A 348 -9.22 13.01 -3.59
CA PHE A 348 -7.81 12.62 -3.54
C PHE A 348 -7.57 11.09 -3.57
N PRO A 349 -8.30 10.23 -2.85
CA PRO A 349 -8.10 8.77 -2.91
C PRO A 349 -8.25 8.18 -4.31
N ILE A 350 -9.16 8.74 -5.12
CA ILE A 350 -9.38 8.32 -6.50
C ILE A 350 -8.25 8.85 -7.39
N TYR A 351 -7.85 10.12 -7.22
CA TYR A 351 -6.71 10.71 -7.93
C TYR A 351 -5.40 9.97 -7.64
N LEU A 352 -5.15 9.59 -6.39
CA LEU A 352 -3.99 8.78 -6.00
C LEU A 352 -3.93 7.50 -6.81
N SER A 353 -5.05 6.78 -6.88
CA SER A 353 -5.14 5.51 -7.59
C SER A 353 -5.04 5.70 -9.11
N TYR A 354 -5.74 6.69 -9.66
CA TYR A 354 -5.72 7.04 -11.08
C TYR A 354 -4.31 7.41 -11.56
N ILE A 355 -3.63 8.31 -10.86
CA ILE A 355 -2.29 8.76 -11.24
C ILE A 355 -1.25 7.64 -11.02
N SER A 356 -1.42 6.83 -9.97
CA SER A 356 -0.58 5.65 -9.76
C SER A 356 -0.72 4.65 -10.92
N LEU A 357 -1.94 4.47 -11.44
CA LEU A 357 -2.22 3.62 -12.61
C LEU A 357 -1.61 4.22 -13.89
N PHE A 358 -1.82 5.52 -14.13
CA PHE A 358 -1.22 6.24 -15.26
C PHE A 358 0.30 6.12 -15.27
N SER A 359 0.95 6.42 -14.13
CA SER A 359 2.40 6.30 -13.96
C SER A 359 2.89 4.88 -14.25
N SER A 360 2.17 3.86 -13.76
CA SER A 360 2.51 2.46 -13.99
C SER A 360 2.36 2.05 -15.45
N CYS A 361 1.34 2.54 -16.17
CA CYS A 361 1.15 2.27 -17.59
C CYS A 361 2.25 2.93 -18.44
N VAL A 362 2.58 4.20 -18.18
CA VAL A 362 3.69 4.87 -18.87
C VAL A 362 5.01 4.16 -18.61
N ALA A 363 5.28 3.77 -17.35
CA ALA A 363 6.48 3.01 -17.00
C ALA A 363 6.55 1.66 -17.72
N TYR A 364 5.42 0.95 -17.82
CA TYR A 364 5.29 -0.30 -18.56
C TYR A 364 5.68 -0.13 -20.03
N LEU A 365 5.12 0.88 -20.72
CA LEU A 365 5.41 1.15 -22.12
C LEU A 365 6.86 1.59 -22.37
N LEU A 366 7.47 2.27 -21.39
CA LEU A 366 8.89 2.65 -21.42
C LEU A 366 9.86 1.52 -21.02
N ASN A 367 9.33 0.35 -20.60
CA ASN A 367 10.11 -0.76 -20.04
C ASN A 367 11.00 -0.34 -18.84
N VAL A 368 10.43 0.49 -17.95
CA VAL A 368 11.04 0.93 -16.68
C VAL A 368 10.12 0.63 -15.51
N LYS A 369 10.59 0.78 -14.27
CA LYS A 369 9.75 0.63 -13.08
C LYS A 369 9.20 1.97 -12.59
N PRO A 370 7.91 2.10 -12.24
CA PRO A 370 7.44 3.26 -11.50
C PRO A 370 8.13 3.27 -10.12
N ARG A 371 8.53 4.44 -9.62
CA ARG A 371 9.34 4.53 -8.41
C ARG A 371 8.76 5.46 -7.36
N LYS A 372 8.62 6.75 -7.66
CA LYS A 372 8.08 7.74 -6.72
C LYS A 372 6.93 8.51 -7.34
N LEU A 373 5.93 8.80 -6.52
CA LEU A 373 4.81 9.67 -6.84
C LEU A 373 4.72 10.78 -5.79
N PHE A 374 4.74 12.03 -6.24
CA PHE A 374 4.58 13.20 -5.38
C PHE A 374 3.31 13.95 -5.74
N PHE A 375 2.60 14.46 -4.74
CA PHE A 375 1.50 15.39 -4.92
C PHE A 375 1.80 16.69 -4.19
N TYR A 376 1.56 17.82 -4.86
CA TYR A 376 1.70 19.16 -4.33
C TYR A 376 0.35 19.88 -4.41
N PHE A 377 -0.13 20.36 -3.26
CA PHE A 377 -1.42 21.04 -3.12
C PHE A 377 -1.21 22.45 -2.59
N SER A 378 -1.74 23.47 -3.27
CA SER A 378 -1.82 24.81 -2.68
C SER A 378 -2.86 24.84 -1.57
N ASP A 379 -4.04 24.26 -1.78
CA ASP A 379 -5.13 24.14 -0.81
C ASP A 379 -5.59 22.68 -0.68
N SER A 380 -5.37 22.08 0.49
CA SER A 380 -5.95 20.78 0.85
C SER A 380 -7.25 21.02 1.62
N LEU A 381 -8.35 20.54 1.08
CA LEU A 381 -9.70 20.85 1.56
C LEU A 381 -10.41 19.61 2.11
N ILE A 382 -11.20 19.78 3.16
CA ILE A 382 -12.20 18.80 3.62
C ILE A 382 -13.55 19.50 3.62
N ASN A 383 -14.50 19.03 2.82
CA ASN A 383 -15.85 19.57 2.88
C ASN A 383 -16.49 19.22 4.24
N ILE A 384 -17.06 20.22 4.94
CA ILE A 384 -17.60 20.02 6.28
C ILE A 384 -18.68 18.93 6.31
N LYS A 385 -19.43 18.74 5.23
CA LYS A 385 -20.45 17.67 5.14
C LYS A 385 -19.86 16.26 5.29
N TYR A 386 -18.56 16.10 5.04
CA TYR A 386 -17.89 14.81 5.15
C TYR A 386 -17.14 14.61 6.48
N ILE A 387 -17.08 15.61 7.36
CA ILE A 387 -16.24 15.57 8.58
C ILE A 387 -16.49 14.33 9.45
N LYS A 388 -17.76 13.91 9.57
CA LYS A 388 -18.16 12.70 10.31
C LYS A 388 -17.54 11.44 9.71
N PHE A 389 -17.48 11.34 8.38
CA PHE A 389 -16.88 10.22 7.69
C PHE A 389 -15.34 10.27 7.75
N VAL A 390 -14.75 11.47 7.66
CA VAL A 390 -13.30 11.65 7.84
C VAL A 390 -12.87 11.16 9.23
N ASN A 391 -13.57 11.58 10.29
CA ASN A 391 -13.28 11.16 11.66
C ASN A 391 -13.34 9.64 11.83
N LYS A 392 -14.30 8.97 11.17
CA LYS A 392 -14.39 7.51 11.17
C LYS A 392 -13.25 6.86 10.36
N GLN A 393 -12.78 7.49 9.28
CA GLN A 393 -11.68 6.99 8.47
C GLN A 393 -10.33 7.05 9.19
N ILE A 394 -10.01 8.18 9.83
CA ILE A 394 -8.71 8.40 10.49
C ILE A 394 -8.49 7.48 11.70
N GLU A 395 -9.56 6.86 12.21
CA GLU A 395 -9.51 5.83 13.25
C GLU A 395 -9.12 4.44 12.72
N ASN A 396 -9.20 4.22 11.41
CA ASN A 396 -8.82 2.95 10.79
C ASN A 396 -7.30 2.89 10.56
N ASP A 397 -6.67 1.79 10.96
CA ASP A 397 -5.28 1.52 10.63
C ASP A 397 -5.16 1.14 9.14
N PRO A 398 -4.18 1.64 8.38
CA PRO A 398 -3.98 1.24 6.99
C PRO A 398 -3.71 -0.26 6.83
N LYS A 399 -4.40 -0.91 5.89
CA LYS A 399 -3.98 -2.26 5.44
C LYS A 399 -2.82 -2.12 4.44
N PRO A 400 -1.99 -3.17 4.28
CA PRO A 400 -0.92 -3.16 3.28
C PRO A 400 -1.47 -2.83 1.90
N PHE A 401 -0.75 -2.00 1.15
CA PHE A 401 -1.11 -1.72 -0.23
C PHE A 401 -1.07 -3.01 -1.09
N PRO A 402 -1.94 -3.12 -2.10
CA PRO A 402 -1.92 -4.22 -3.05
C PRO A 402 -0.72 -4.12 -4.01
N VAL A 403 -0.59 -5.12 -4.88
CA VAL A 403 0.33 -5.08 -6.02
C VAL A 403 -0.49 -4.95 -7.29
N LEU A 404 -0.17 -3.97 -8.14
CA LEU A 404 -0.75 -3.86 -9.47
C LEU A 404 -0.12 -4.90 -10.40
N LEU A 405 -0.96 -5.73 -11.01
CA LEU A 405 -0.60 -6.59 -12.12
C LEU A 405 -1.15 -5.96 -13.41
N ILE A 406 -0.25 -5.61 -14.33
CA ILE A 406 -0.60 -5.25 -15.70
C ILE A 406 -0.39 -6.50 -16.56
N LYS A 407 -1.47 -7.06 -17.09
CA LYS A 407 -1.41 -8.25 -17.95
C LYS A 407 -0.80 -7.86 -19.29
N ASN A 408 0.29 -8.53 -19.64
CA ASN A 408 0.97 -8.33 -20.92
C ASN A 408 0.17 -8.97 -22.05
N THR A 409 -0.29 -8.15 -22.98
CA THR A 409 -0.85 -8.57 -24.26
C THR A 409 0.07 -8.08 -25.37
N ALA A 410 0.37 -8.92 -26.36
CA ALA A 410 1.23 -8.57 -27.51
C ALA A 410 0.72 -7.36 -28.30
N GLU A 411 -0.54 -6.98 -28.06
CA GLU A 411 -1.24 -5.87 -28.68
C GLU A 411 -1.04 -4.53 -27.96
N THR A 412 -0.61 -4.50 -26.69
CA THR A 412 -0.48 -3.25 -25.92
C THR A 412 0.83 -2.55 -26.21
N LYS A 413 0.80 -1.60 -27.14
CA LYS A 413 1.95 -0.78 -27.57
C LYS A 413 1.80 0.68 -27.15
N ASN A 414 0.57 1.11 -26.92
CA ASN A 414 0.16 2.49 -26.73
C ASN A 414 -0.67 2.64 -25.46
N LEU A 415 -0.82 3.88 -24.96
CA LEU A 415 -1.66 4.12 -23.78
C LEU A 415 -3.14 3.84 -24.06
N SER A 416 -3.61 4.13 -25.27
CA SER A 416 -4.98 3.89 -25.73
C SER A 416 -5.34 2.40 -25.85
N ASP A 417 -4.35 1.50 -25.89
CA ASP A 417 -4.57 0.05 -25.99
C ASP A 417 -4.98 -0.59 -24.64
N PHE A 418 -4.85 0.14 -23.53
CA PHE A 418 -5.19 -0.39 -22.21
C PHE A 418 -6.71 -0.42 -21.99
N THR A 419 -7.20 -1.60 -21.64
CA THR A 419 -8.57 -1.85 -21.21
C THR A 419 -8.63 -2.23 -19.73
N VAL A 420 -9.83 -2.20 -19.14
CA VAL A 420 -10.04 -2.57 -17.73
C VAL A 420 -9.53 -3.98 -17.42
N GLU A 421 -9.60 -4.92 -18.37
CA GLU A 421 -9.17 -6.30 -18.18
C GLU A 421 -7.64 -6.46 -18.09
N ASN A 422 -6.88 -5.46 -18.53
CA ASN A 422 -5.43 -5.44 -18.37
C ASN A 422 -4.99 -5.28 -16.92
N PHE A 423 -5.87 -4.85 -16.01
CA PHE A 423 -5.49 -4.48 -14.64
C PHE A 423 -6.11 -5.38 -13.59
N ASP A 424 -5.27 -5.93 -12.72
CA ASP A 424 -5.71 -6.60 -11.49
C ASP A 424 -4.91 -6.08 -10.28
N LEU A 425 -5.60 -5.85 -9.16
CA LEU A 425 -4.95 -5.59 -7.87
C LEU A 425 -4.84 -6.88 -7.07
N LEU A 426 -3.63 -7.42 -6.99
CA LEU A 426 -3.36 -8.60 -6.21
C LEU A 426 -3.38 -8.26 -4.72
N ARG A 427 -4.25 -8.96 -3.97
CA ARG A 427 -4.37 -8.88 -2.50
C ARG A 427 -4.84 -7.51 -2.02
N TYR A 428 -5.72 -6.85 -2.77
CA TYR A 428 -6.38 -5.64 -2.30
C TYR A 428 -7.36 -5.99 -1.18
N GLU A 429 -7.04 -5.55 0.03
CA GLU A 429 -7.94 -5.60 1.17
C GLU A 429 -8.10 -4.19 1.73
N SER A 430 -9.35 -3.76 1.96
CA SER A 430 -9.67 -2.47 2.58
C SER A 430 -10.67 -2.67 3.72
N TRP A 431 -10.92 -1.62 4.51
CA TRP A 431 -11.99 -1.65 5.50
C TRP A 431 -13.35 -1.35 4.86
N GLN A 432 -14.31 -2.24 5.12
CA GLN A 432 -15.69 -2.18 4.61
C GLN A 432 -16.65 -1.52 5.62
N ASN A 433 -16.14 -1.06 6.77
CA ASN A 433 -16.95 -0.47 7.84
C ASN A 433 -17.47 0.94 7.50
N MET A 434 -17.16 1.45 6.31
CA MET A 434 -17.68 2.70 5.78
C MET A 434 -18.18 2.48 4.36
N VAL A 435 -19.50 2.59 4.18
CA VAL A 435 -20.11 2.72 2.86
C VAL A 435 -20.19 4.23 2.60
N PHE A 436 -19.27 4.72 1.79
CA PHE A 436 -19.37 6.04 1.18
C PHE A 436 -19.49 5.79 -0.32
N GLU A 437 -20.69 6.00 -0.87
CA GLU A 437 -20.91 5.84 -2.30
C GLU A 437 -20.04 6.86 -3.03
N THR A 438 -19.07 6.37 -3.80
CA THR A 438 -18.24 7.18 -4.67
C THR A 438 -19.00 7.65 -5.91
N HIS A 439 -20.24 7.18 -6.09
CA HIS A 439 -21.13 7.62 -7.13
C HIS A 439 -21.63 9.03 -6.80
N CYS A 440 -21.06 10.04 -7.47
CA CYS A 440 -21.93 11.09 -7.95
C CYS A 440 -22.84 10.42 -8.97
N SER A 441 -24.12 10.26 -8.61
CA SER A 441 -25.20 10.33 -9.58
C SER A 441 -25.12 11.61 -10.38
#